data_AF-A0A5J5L6X6-F1
#
_entry.id   AF-A0A5J5L6X6-F1
#
_cell.length_a   1.000
_cell.length_b   1.000
_cell.length_c   1.000
_cell.angle_alpha   90.00
_cell.angle_beta   90.00
_cell.angle_gamma   90.00
#
_symmetry.space_group_name_H-M   'P 1'
#
loop_
_entity.id
_entity.type
_entity.pdbx_description
1 polymer ?
#
loop_
_entity_poly.entity_id
_entity_poly.type
_entity_poly.pdbx_seq_one_letter_code
_entity_poly.pdbx_strand_id
1 'polypeptide(L)' 'MNGESVADANGFVYESVRGPKRKIEFEPRSDVTVERIKAVWTGCQCRVTGREVVTTMRRI' A
#
# COMPACT_ATOMS: atom_id res chain seq x y z
N MET A 1 5.13 -23.00 -13.83
CA MET A 1 4.12 -21.92 -13.75
C MET A 1 4.05 -21.51 -12.28
N ASN A 2 4.82 -20.49 -11.90
CA ASN A 2 4.89 -20.04 -10.50
C ASN A 2 3.65 -19.19 -10.21
N GLY A 3 2.95 -19.54 -9.13
CA GLY A 3 1.68 -18.96 -8.75
C GLY A 3 1.77 -17.47 -8.53
N GLU A 4 1.22 -16.71 -9.46
CA GLU A 4 0.90 -15.30 -9.29
C GLU A 4 -0.34 -15.24 -8.38
N SER A 5 -0.11 -15.20 -7.06
CA SER A 5 -1.16 -14.86 -6.11
C SER A 5 -1.68 -13.46 -6.43
N VAL A 6 -2.99 -13.31 -6.62
CA VAL A 6 -3.72 -12.03 -6.75
C VAL A 6 -3.43 -11.04 -5.60
N ALA A 7 -2.76 -11.48 -4.53
CA ALA A 7 -2.30 -10.66 -3.42
C ALA A 7 -1.09 -9.74 -3.73
N ASP A 8 -0.31 -10.00 -4.79
CA ASP A 8 0.96 -9.30 -5.02
C ASP A 8 0.84 -7.92 -5.69
N ALA A 9 -0.36 -7.50 -6.12
CA ALA A 9 -0.53 -6.30 -6.96
C ALA A 9 -1.21 -5.09 -6.28
N ASN A 10 -1.52 -5.14 -4.98
CA ASN A 10 -2.32 -4.09 -4.32
C ASN A 10 -1.47 -3.03 -3.58
N GLY A 11 -0.21 -2.87 -3.96
CA GLY A 11 0.69 -1.90 -3.33
C GLY A 11 1.59 -1.20 -4.32
N PHE A 12 1.83 0.09 -4.08
CA PHE A 12 2.78 0.91 -4.83
C PHE A 12 3.91 1.34 -3.90
N VAL A 13 5.13 0.96 -4.27
CA VAL A 13 6.34 1.55 -3.68
C VAL A 13 6.78 2.69 -4.58
N TYR A 14 7.01 3.87 -4.01
CA TYR A 14 7.56 5.00 -4.74
C TYR A 14 8.72 5.63 -3.99
N GLU A 15 9.71 6.10 -4.75
CA GLU A 15 10.81 6.89 -4.20
C GLU A 15 10.38 8.35 -4.13
N SER A 16 10.47 8.92 -2.93
CA SER A 16 10.21 10.33 -2.71
C SER A 16 11.31 11.15 -3.38
N VAL A 17 10.97 12.26 -4.06
CA VAL A 17 11.97 13.21 -4.60
C VAL A 17 12.93 13.71 -3.51
N ARG A 18 12.44 13.78 -2.25
CA ARG A 18 13.24 14.06 -1.06
C ARG A 18 12.80 13.17 0.10
N GLY A 19 13.76 12.64 0.85
CA GLY A 19 13.51 11.84 2.06
C GLY A 19 13.36 10.33 1.80
N PRO A 20 12.96 9.56 2.82
CA PRO A 20 12.90 8.10 2.74
C PRO A 20 11.89 7.59 1.71
N LYS A 21 12.15 6.41 1.16
CA LYS A 21 11.21 5.67 0.30
C LYS A 21 9.87 5.47 0.99
N ARG A 22 8.79 5.49 0.21
CA ARG A 22 7.43 5.34 0.71
C ARG A 22 6.73 4.18 0.03
N LYS A 23 5.83 3.55 0.78
CA LYS A 23 4.99 2.45 0.30
C LYS A 23 3.54 2.77 0.64
N ILE A 24 2.66 2.54 -0.32
CA ILE A 24 1.21 2.56 -0.11
C ILE A 24 0.72 1.16 -0.40
N GLU A 25 -0.04 0.58 0.52
CA GLU A 25 -0.68 -0.73 0.37
C GLU A 25 -2.19 -0.56 0.49
N PHE A 26 -2.92 -1.41 -0.20
CA PHE A 26 -4.37 -1.44 -0.21
C PHE A 26 -4.84 -2.83 0.22
N GLU A 27 -5.35 -2.93 1.45
CA GLU A 27 -5.90 -4.17 1.97
C GLU A 27 -7.43 -4.15 1.80
N PRO A 28 -8.02 -5.06 1.00
CA PRO A 28 -9.46 -5.15 0.89
C PRO A 28 -10.07 -5.56 2.24
N ARG A 29 -11.18 -4.91 2.61
CA ARG A 29 -11.98 -5.31 3.78
C ARG A 29 -13.15 -6.19 3.34
N SER A 30 -13.82 -6.80 4.34
CA SER A 30 -15.01 -7.62 4.12
C SER A 30 -16.24 -6.77 3.75
N ASP A 31 -16.30 -5.54 4.24
CA ASP A 31 -17.14 -4.50 3.69
C ASP A 31 -16.50 -3.94 2.41
N VAL A 32 -17.29 -3.42 1.48
CA VAL A 32 -16.92 -2.97 0.11
C VAL A 32 -15.83 -1.86 0.05
N THR A 33 -15.17 -1.60 1.18
CA THR A 33 -14.10 -0.64 1.40
C THR A 33 -12.72 -1.29 1.34
N VAL A 34 -11.70 -0.44 1.31
CA VAL A 34 -10.30 -0.83 1.25
C VAL A 34 -9.55 -0.03 2.31
N GLU A 35 -8.69 -0.69 3.09
CA GLU A 35 -7.76 0.00 3.99
C GLU A 35 -6.52 0.41 3.21
N ARG A 36 -6.31 1.72 3.06
CA ARG A 36 -5.08 2.30 2.54
C ARG A 36 -4.07 2.46 3.67
N ILE A 37 -2.96 1.75 3.57
CA ILE A 37 -1.87 1.77 4.53
C ILE A 37 -0.70 2.54 3.95
N LYS A 38 -0.23 3.57 4.66
CA LYS A 38 0.95 4.35 4.30
C LYS A 38 2.12 3.92 5.16
N ALA A 39 3.22 3.52 4.55
CA ALA A 39 4.45 3.18 5.24
C ALA A 39 5.65 3.95 4.69
N VAL A 40 6.62 4.21 5.57
CA VAL A 40 7.87 4.89 5.27
C VAL A 40 9.03 3.93 5.54
N TRP A 41 9.98 3.86 4.63
CA TRP A 41 11.20 3.08 4.80
C TRP A 41 12.12 3.74 5.83
N THR A 42 12.46 3.04 6.91
CA THR A 42 13.33 3.60 7.97
C THR A 42 14.79 3.17 7.84
N GLY A 43 15.18 2.54 6.72
CA GLY A 43 16.53 2.00 6.51
C GLY A 43 16.62 0.49 6.70
N CYS A 44 15.87 -0.07 7.65
CA CYS A 44 15.81 -1.52 7.92
C CYS A 44 14.48 -2.15 7.52
N GLN A 45 13.37 -1.44 7.73
CA GLN A 45 12.02 -1.94 7.46
C GLN A 45 11.06 -0.80 7.10
N CYS A 46 9.92 -1.17 6.52
CA CYS A 46 8.79 -0.26 6.39
C CYS A 46 8.14 -0.06 7.76
N ARG A 47 7.95 1.20 8.15
CA ARG A 47 7.16 1.57 9.33
C ARG A 47 5.84 2.18 8.88
N VAL A 48 4.72 1.61 9.35
CA VAL A 48 3.39 2.18 9.10
C VAL A 48 3.29 3.55 9.77
N THR A 49 2.84 4.53 9.00
CA THR A 49 2.68 5.93 9.40
C THR A 49 1.23 6.41 9.33
N GLY A 50 0.36 5.67 8.64
CA GLY A 50 -1.06 5.99 8.57
C GLY A 50 -1.88 4.85 7.99
N ARG A 51 -3.15 4.83 8.36
CA ARG A 51 -4.18 3.91 7.86
C ARG A 51 -5.45 4.70 7.62
N GLU A 52 -6.11 4.45 6.52
CA GLU A 52 -7.34 5.16 6.14
C GLU A 52 -8.26 4.21 5.40
N VAL A 53 -9.54 4.16 5.78
CA VAL A 53 -10.55 3.39 5.06
C VAL A 53 -11.05 4.22 3.89
N VAL A 54 -10.91 3.69 2.67
CA VAL A 54 -11.35 4.32 1.43
C VAL A 54 -12.45 3.49 0.77
N THR A 55 -13.52 4.15 0.34
CA THR A 55 -14.71 3.54 -0.27
C THR A 55 -14.65 3.49 -1.79
N THR A 56 -13.66 4.12 -2.42
CA THR A 56 -13.59 4.21 -3.89
C THR A 56 -12.15 4.23 -4.36
N MET A 57 -11.67 3.12 -4.91
CA MET A 57 -10.50 3.13 -5.79
C MET A 57 -10.97 3.64 -7.15
N ARG A 58 -10.98 4.97 -7.35
CA ARG A 58 -11.17 5.52 -8.70
C ARG A 58 -10.00 5.07 -9.54
N ARG A 59 -10.26 4.18 -10.50
CA ARG A 59 -9.32 3.80 -11.56
C ARG A 59 -9.00 5.08 -12.34
N ILE A 60 -7.76 5.55 -12.23
CA ILE A 60 -7.23 6.72 -12.94
C ILE A 60 -6.79 6.27 -14.33
#